data_AF-A0A8H4PBN6-F1
#
_entry.id   AF-A0A8H4PBN6-F1
#
_cell.length_a   1.000
_cell.length_b   1.000
_cell.length_c   1.000
_cell.angle_alpha   90.00
_cell.angle_beta   90.00
_cell.angle_gamma   90.00
#
_symmetry.space_group_name_H-M   'P 1'
#
loop_
_entity.id
_entity.type
_entity.pdbx_description
1 polymer ?
#
loop_
_entity_poly.entity_id
_entity_poly.type
_entity_poly.pdbx_seq_one_letter_code
_entity_poly.pdbx_strand_id
1 'polypeptide(L)'
;MASINSDSKLTLFLWPEGFFPKQIAYFLLLKGIADSPSQIYEGKTNDPRLAINLLYFNGTSIEAVDKKDPKPGGKSSPCLRIVDPSGTHPERWVHESASIRLLLEELYPEKSPMISSTMLDKALMNDIQSSILQAFTDCNYYIKNAASVTTSWSGMKNEDRSLAVARHAKQNMVRALLKAQELAAKNLQQTGWLTPGLDHPGLVDVIIHGAQLRS
;
A
#
# COMPACT_ATOMS: atom_id res chain seq x y z
N MET A 1 -25.99 4.77 -4.71
CA MET A 1 -24.54 4.65 -5.01
C MET A 1 -24.35 3.37 -5.80
N ALA A 2 -23.56 3.38 -6.87
CA ALA A 2 -23.36 2.16 -7.67
C ALA A 2 -22.59 1.12 -6.85
N SER A 3 -23.28 0.08 -6.39
CA SER A 3 -22.68 -1.03 -5.65
C SER A 3 -21.66 -1.76 -6.53
N ILE A 4 -20.67 -2.39 -5.90
CA ILE A 4 -19.89 -3.44 -6.55
C ILE A 4 -20.74 -4.70 -6.42
N ASN A 5 -21.29 -5.16 -7.53
CA ASN A 5 -22.13 -6.36 -7.54
C ASN A 5 -21.28 -7.60 -7.23
N SER A 6 -21.92 -8.63 -6.67
CA SER A 6 -21.26 -9.90 -6.34
C SER A 6 -20.52 -10.51 -7.53
N ASP A 7 -20.95 -10.23 -8.76
CA ASP A 7 -20.39 -10.82 -9.97
C ASP A 7 -19.30 -9.96 -10.62
N SER A 8 -19.02 -8.78 -10.06
CA SER A 8 -18.00 -7.87 -10.58
C SER A 8 -16.64 -8.56 -10.64
N LYS A 9 -15.90 -8.35 -11.73
CA LYS A 9 -14.51 -8.81 -11.87
C LYS A 9 -13.56 -7.72 -11.41
N LEU A 10 -12.62 -8.12 -10.56
CA LEU A 10 -11.61 -7.26 -9.95
C LEU A 10 -10.24 -7.64 -10.48
N THR A 11 -9.47 -6.66 -10.95
CA THR A 11 -8.08 -6.86 -11.38
C THR A 11 -7.17 -5.91 -10.63
N LEU A 12 -6.32 -6.44 -9.77
CA LEU A 12 -5.31 -5.68 -9.06
C LEU A 12 -4.01 -5.67 -9.87
N PHE A 13 -3.61 -4.49 -10.36
CA PHE A 13 -2.33 -4.31 -11.04
C PHE A 13 -1.25 -4.01 -10.00
N LEU A 14 -0.33 -4.96 -9.82
CA LEU A 14 0.55 -5.00 -8.67
C LEU A 14 2.01 -5.22 -9.07
N TRP A 15 2.91 -4.32 -8.67
CA TRP A 15 4.36 -4.53 -8.71
C TRP A 15 4.86 -4.87 -7.29
N PRO A 16 4.93 -6.14 -6.86
CA PRO A 16 5.09 -6.50 -5.44
C PRO A 16 6.35 -5.93 -4.76
N GLU A 17 7.39 -5.61 -5.53
CA GLU A 17 8.64 -5.04 -5.02
C GLU A 17 8.53 -3.53 -4.74
N GLY A 18 7.56 -2.85 -5.36
CA GLY A 18 7.32 -1.42 -5.17
C GLY A 18 6.83 -1.10 -3.75
N PHE A 19 7.17 0.08 -3.25
CA PHE A 19 6.85 0.50 -1.87
C PHE A 19 5.36 0.42 -1.51
N PHE A 20 4.49 1.15 -2.25
CA PHE A 20 3.05 1.15 -2.02
C PHE A 20 2.36 -0.16 -2.46
N PRO A 21 2.74 -0.79 -3.59
CA PRO A 21 2.26 -2.12 -3.93
C PRO A 21 2.52 -3.18 -2.86
N LYS A 22 3.71 -3.17 -2.25
CA LYS A 22 4.09 -4.15 -1.22
C LYS A 22 3.13 -4.11 -0.02
N GLN A 23 2.64 -2.92 0.35
CA GLN A 23 1.59 -2.81 1.38
C GLN A 23 0.30 -3.54 0.97
N ILE A 24 -0.07 -3.56 -0.31
CA ILE A 24 -1.22 -4.36 -0.77
C ILE A 24 -0.90 -5.86 -0.68
N ALA A 25 0.29 -6.29 -1.10
CA ALA A 25 0.68 -7.69 -1.00
C ALA A 25 0.60 -8.20 0.45
N TYR A 26 1.14 -7.45 1.42
CA TYR A 26 1.02 -7.78 2.84
C TYR A 26 -0.43 -7.75 3.34
N PHE A 27 -1.22 -6.76 2.90
CA PHE A 27 -2.64 -6.73 3.23
C PHE A 27 -3.36 -8.00 2.78
N LEU A 28 -3.16 -8.43 1.54
CA LEU A 28 -3.81 -9.63 0.99
C LEU A 28 -3.47 -10.89 1.80
N LEU A 29 -2.21 -11.02 2.25
CA LEU A 29 -1.75 -12.14 3.07
C LEU A 29 -2.34 -12.09 4.49
N LEU A 30 -2.21 -10.97 5.18
CA LEU A 30 -2.67 -10.83 6.57
C LEU A 30 -4.20 -10.90 6.68
N LYS A 31 -4.91 -10.35 5.69
CA LYS A 31 -6.36 -10.43 5.57
C LYS A 31 -6.83 -11.86 5.20
N GLY A 32 -5.96 -12.74 4.73
CA GLY A 32 -6.35 -14.09 4.25
C GLY A 32 -7.13 -14.06 2.94
N ILE A 33 -6.92 -13.03 2.11
CA ILE A 33 -7.39 -12.97 0.72
C ILE A 33 -6.45 -13.79 -0.18
N ALA A 34 -5.17 -13.89 0.18
CA ALA A 34 -4.22 -14.83 -0.41
C ALA A 34 -3.56 -15.65 0.70
N ASP A 35 -3.32 -16.94 0.44
CA ASP A 35 -2.74 -17.88 1.39
C ASP A 35 -1.21 -17.84 1.42
N SER A 36 -0.57 -17.40 0.32
CA SER A 36 0.89 -17.39 0.23
C SER A 36 1.44 -16.33 -0.72
N PRO A 37 2.70 -15.90 -0.53
CA PRO A 37 3.38 -15.05 -1.50
C PRO A 37 3.43 -15.67 -2.89
N SER A 38 3.65 -16.99 -3.01
CA SER A 38 3.68 -17.68 -4.30
C SER A 38 2.36 -17.52 -5.07
N GLN A 39 1.22 -17.62 -4.39
CA GLN A 39 -0.09 -17.40 -5.00
C GLN A 39 -0.23 -15.97 -5.58
N ILE A 40 0.31 -14.96 -4.88
CA ILE A 40 0.36 -13.58 -5.38
C ILE A 40 1.23 -13.49 -6.64
N TYR A 41 2.41 -14.10 -6.63
CA TYR A 41 3.32 -14.16 -7.78
C TYR A 41 2.81 -15.05 -8.93
N GLU A 42 1.76 -15.84 -8.72
CA GLU A 42 1.02 -16.54 -9.77
C GLU A 42 -0.16 -15.73 -10.31
N GLY A 43 -0.40 -14.53 -9.80
CA GLY A 43 -1.51 -13.67 -10.23
C GLY A 43 -2.88 -14.04 -9.63
N LYS A 44 -2.91 -14.83 -8.55
CA LYS A 44 -4.12 -15.43 -7.99
C LYS A 44 -4.44 -14.92 -6.59
N THR A 45 -5.70 -15.11 -6.18
CA THR A 45 -6.17 -14.97 -4.79
C THR A 45 -7.12 -16.13 -4.45
N ASN A 46 -7.60 -16.16 -3.21
CA ASN A 46 -8.61 -17.11 -2.75
C ASN A 46 -10.02 -16.81 -3.31
N ASP A 47 -10.23 -15.60 -3.84
CA ASP A 47 -11.47 -15.20 -4.49
C ASP A 47 -11.29 -15.23 -6.02
N PRO A 48 -12.01 -16.07 -6.77
CA PRO A 48 -11.92 -16.14 -8.22
C PRO A 48 -12.37 -14.85 -8.94
N ARG A 49 -13.00 -13.91 -8.23
CA ARG A 49 -13.34 -12.58 -8.76
C ARG A 49 -12.17 -11.61 -8.72
N LEU A 50 -11.20 -11.83 -7.83
CA LEU A 50 -10.03 -10.97 -7.65
C LEU A 50 -8.78 -11.64 -8.24
N ALA A 51 -8.40 -11.19 -9.42
CA ALA A 51 -7.14 -11.56 -10.05
C ALA A 51 -6.06 -10.50 -9.80
N ILE A 52 -4.81 -10.91 -9.83
CA ILE A 52 -3.65 -10.03 -9.74
C ILE A 52 -2.94 -10.05 -11.09
N ASN A 53 -2.82 -8.88 -11.70
CA ASN A 53 -1.99 -8.69 -12.87
C ASN A 53 -0.64 -8.15 -12.43
N LEU A 54 0.38 -8.99 -12.53
CA LEU A 54 1.71 -8.67 -12.04
C LEU A 54 2.39 -7.66 -12.95
N LEU A 55 3.08 -6.74 -12.31
CA LEU A 55 3.90 -5.73 -12.95
C LEU A 55 5.34 -5.89 -12.49
N TYR A 56 6.29 -5.47 -13.32
CA TYR A 56 7.70 -5.45 -12.99
C TYR A 56 8.35 -4.16 -13.47
N PHE A 57 9.44 -3.75 -12.80
CA PHE A 57 10.28 -2.65 -13.26
C PHE A 57 11.42 -3.19 -14.10
N ASN A 58 11.52 -2.76 -15.36
CA ASN A 58 12.55 -3.21 -16.30
C ASN A 58 13.84 -2.36 -16.27
N GLY A 59 13.92 -1.37 -15.36
CA GLY A 59 14.99 -0.38 -15.31
C GLY A 59 14.62 1.00 -15.86
N THR A 60 13.57 1.09 -16.68
CA THR A 60 13.09 2.36 -17.28
C THR A 60 11.61 2.62 -17.01
N SER A 61 10.77 1.58 -17.04
CA SER A 61 9.32 1.67 -16.86
C SER A 61 8.79 0.50 -16.04
N ILE A 62 7.57 0.68 -15.51
CA ILE A 62 6.78 -0.41 -14.92
C ILE A 62 5.93 -1.00 -16.04
N GLU A 63 6.08 -2.30 -16.30
CA GLU A 63 5.40 -3.03 -17.36
C GLU A 63 4.57 -4.18 -16.79
N ALA A 64 3.51 -4.58 -17.52
CA ALA A 64 2.71 -5.74 -17.17
C ALA A 64 3.40 -7.03 -17.64
N VAL A 65 3.38 -8.06 -16.77
CA VAL A 65 3.79 -9.42 -17.12
C VAL A 65 2.83 -10.00 -18.14
N ASP A 66 1.52 -9.86 -17.92
CA ASP A 66 0.51 -10.20 -18.93
C ASP A 66 0.29 -9.03 -19.89
N LYS A 67 0.81 -9.16 -21.10
CA LYS A 67 0.67 -8.15 -22.16
C LYS A 67 -0.73 -8.11 -22.79
N LYS A 68 -1.57 -9.13 -22.56
CA LYS A 68 -2.94 -9.17 -23.10
C LYS A 68 -3.90 -8.28 -22.32
N ASP A 69 -3.58 -8.01 -21.06
CA ASP A 69 -4.36 -7.17 -20.17
C ASP A 69 -3.47 -6.08 -19.53
N PRO A 70 -2.93 -5.13 -20.30
CA PRO A 70 -1.97 -4.19 -19.74
C PRO A 70 -2.65 -3.20 -18.77
N LYS A 71 -1.91 -2.77 -17.74
CA LYS A 71 -2.31 -1.61 -16.94
C LYS A 71 -2.43 -0.39 -17.86
N PRO A 72 -3.55 0.37 -17.82
CA PRO A 72 -3.68 1.55 -18.67
C PRO A 72 -2.63 2.61 -18.35
N GLY A 73 -2.30 3.38 -19.39
CA GLY A 73 -1.43 4.55 -19.28
C GLY A 73 -1.99 5.58 -18.29
N GLY A 74 -1.09 6.30 -17.62
CA GLY A 74 -1.45 7.37 -16.68
C GLY A 74 -2.04 6.90 -15.34
N LYS A 75 -2.14 5.59 -15.08
CA LYS A 75 -2.57 5.07 -13.77
C LYS A 75 -1.37 4.78 -12.85
N SER A 76 -1.55 5.03 -11.56
CA SER A 76 -0.60 4.68 -10.49
C SER A 76 -0.36 3.16 -10.40
N SER A 77 0.71 2.76 -9.70
CA SER A 77 0.92 1.38 -9.26
C SER A 77 1.06 1.40 -7.73
N PRO A 78 0.18 0.70 -6.98
CA PRO A 78 -0.84 -0.23 -7.46
C PRO A 78 -2.11 0.50 -7.96
N CYS A 79 -2.94 -0.19 -8.75
CA CYS A 79 -4.31 0.25 -9.04
C CYS A 79 -5.26 -0.96 -9.17
N LEU A 80 -6.53 -0.77 -8.83
CA LEU A 80 -7.57 -1.78 -8.92
C LEU A 80 -8.58 -1.41 -10.01
N ARG A 81 -8.83 -2.32 -10.94
CA ARG A 81 -9.91 -2.23 -11.93
C ARG A 81 -11.12 -3.02 -11.47
N ILE A 82 -12.30 -2.48 -11.72
CA ILE A 82 -13.59 -3.09 -11.42
C ILE A 82 -14.41 -3.10 -12.71
N VAL A 83 -14.74 -4.30 -13.19
CA VAL A 83 -15.55 -4.53 -14.40
C VAL A 83 -16.86 -5.18 -14.00
N ASP A 84 -17.97 -4.57 -14.42
CA ASP A 84 -19.29 -5.18 -14.33
C ASP A 84 -19.51 -6.05 -15.59
N PRO A 85 -19.58 -7.39 -15.46
CA PRO A 85 -19.73 -8.27 -16.61
C PRO A 85 -21.07 -8.07 -17.35
N SER A 86 -22.07 -7.48 -16.72
CA SER A 86 -23.35 -7.17 -17.39
C SER A 86 -23.27 -5.98 -18.35
N GLY A 87 -22.21 -5.17 -18.27
CA GLY A 87 -22.07 -3.93 -19.03
C GLY A 87 -22.99 -2.80 -18.56
N THR A 88 -23.74 -2.99 -17.48
CA THR A 88 -24.66 -1.97 -16.92
C THR A 88 -23.90 -0.79 -16.34
N HIS A 89 -22.69 -1.03 -15.83
CA HIS A 89 -21.81 0.00 -15.29
C HIS A 89 -20.51 0.11 -16.09
N PRO A 90 -20.01 1.34 -16.30
CA PRO A 90 -18.70 1.53 -16.91
C PRO A 90 -17.60 0.94 -16.03
N GLU A 91 -16.47 0.63 -16.65
CA GLU A 91 -15.25 0.24 -15.94
C GLU A 91 -14.84 1.32 -14.94
N ARG A 92 -14.54 0.90 -13.70
CA ARG A 92 -14.16 1.78 -12.60
C ARG A 92 -12.75 1.46 -12.13
N TRP A 93 -12.08 2.48 -11.57
CA TRP A 93 -10.70 2.38 -11.12
C TRP A 93 -10.51 2.97 -9.73
N VAL A 94 -9.67 2.31 -8.93
CA VAL A 94 -9.15 2.82 -7.65
C VAL A 94 -7.63 2.92 -7.75
N HIS A 95 -7.07 4.08 -7.47
CA HIS A 95 -5.67 4.42 -7.78
C HIS A 95 -4.75 4.44 -6.57
N GLU A 96 -5.29 4.66 -5.37
CA GLU A 96 -4.46 4.85 -4.19
C GLU A 96 -4.39 3.58 -3.36
N SER A 97 -3.18 3.18 -2.94
CA SER A 97 -2.99 1.96 -2.15
C SER A 97 -3.82 1.95 -0.86
N ALA A 98 -3.96 3.11 -0.21
CA ALA A 98 -4.81 3.27 0.97
C ALA A 98 -6.29 3.04 0.63
N SER A 99 -6.80 3.65 -0.45
CA SER A 99 -8.18 3.48 -0.90
C SER A 99 -8.47 2.04 -1.35
N ILE A 100 -7.51 1.37 -1.98
CA ILE A 100 -7.63 -0.04 -2.36
C ILE A 100 -7.77 -0.91 -1.11
N ARG A 101 -6.94 -0.72 -0.07
CA ARG A 101 -7.06 -1.49 1.18
C ARG A 101 -8.39 -1.25 1.89
N LEU A 102 -8.85 0.00 1.95
CA LEU A 102 -10.17 0.32 2.54
C LEU A 102 -11.31 -0.37 1.77
N LEU A 103 -11.26 -0.33 0.44
CA LEU A 103 -12.25 -1.02 -0.38
C LEU A 103 -12.20 -2.53 -0.18
N LEU A 104 -11.01 -3.14 -0.15
CA LEU A 104 -10.86 -4.57 0.09
C LEU A 104 -11.31 -4.96 1.51
N GLU A 105 -11.10 -4.11 2.51
CA GLU A 105 -11.61 -4.35 3.86
C GLU A 105 -13.15 -4.44 3.87
N GLU A 106 -13.83 -3.58 3.11
CA GLU A 106 -15.29 -3.60 2.97
C GLU A 106 -15.80 -4.76 2.11
N LEU A 107 -15.04 -5.18 1.09
CA LEU A 107 -15.43 -6.27 0.18
C LEU A 107 -15.28 -7.67 0.77
N TYR A 108 -14.44 -7.82 1.80
CA TYR A 108 -14.14 -9.10 2.45
C TYR A 108 -14.43 -9.04 3.97
N PRO A 109 -15.68 -8.75 4.39
CA PRO A 109 -16.04 -8.62 5.80
C PRO A 109 -15.99 -9.95 6.56
N GLU A 110 -16.05 -11.09 5.87
CA GLU A 110 -15.98 -12.43 6.45
C GLU A 110 -14.55 -12.86 6.85
N LYS A 111 -13.54 -12.09 6.43
CA LYS A 111 -12.13 -12.30 6.72
C LYS A 111 -11.69 -11.51 7.97
N SER A 112 -10.55 -11.88 8.56
CA SER A 112 -9.99 -11.19 9.75
C SER A 112 -9.97 -9.67 9.53
N PRO A 113 -10.57 -8.84 10.40
CA PRO A 113 -10.67 -7.40 10.16
C PRO A 113 -9.30 -6.74 10.21
N MET A 114 -8.98 -5.81 9.32
CA MET A 114 -7.70 -5.08 9.40
C MET A 114 -7.84 -3.74 10.14
N ILE A 115 -9.07 -3.39 10.51
CA ILE A 115 -9.44 -2.14 11.17
C ILE A 115 -10.41 -2.46 12.32
N SER A 116 -10.19 -1.89 13.51
CA SER A 116 -11.11 -2.04 14.64
C SER A 116 -12.52 -1.51 14.28
N SER A 117 -13.56 -2.09 14.88
CA SER A 117 -14.94 -1.65 14.68
C SER A 117 -15.27 -0.34 15.41
N THR A 118 -14.49 0.03 16.43
CA THR A 118 -14.78 1.22 17.26
C THR A 118 -14.29 2.51 16.59
N MET A 119 -15.06 3.60 16.75
CA MET A 119 -14.69 4.90 16.17
C MET A 119 -13.40 5.47 16.77
N LEU A 120 -13.17 5.25 18.07
CA LEU A 120 -11.97 5.74 18.75
C LEU A 120 -10.72 5.03 18.25
N ASP A 121 -10.73 3.70 18.15
CA ASP A 121 -9.57 2.95 17.68
C ASP A 121 -9.25 3.30 16.22
N LYS A 122 -10.27 3.52 15.38
CA LYS A 122 -10.08 4.02 14.00
C LYS A 122 -9.39 5.38 13.98
N ALA A 123 -9.77 6.30 14.86
CA ALA A 123 -9.13 7.61 14.96
C ALA A 123 -7.67 7.48 15.42
N LEU A 124 -7.40 6.70 16.46
CA LEU A 124 -6.03 6.44 16.95
C LEU A 124 -5.16 5.74 15.90
N MET A 125 -5.72 4.78 15.17
CA MET A 125 -5.08 4.14 14.02
C MET A 125 -4.64 5.18 12.98
N ASN A 126 -5.51 6.15 12.66
CA ASN A 126 -5.22 7.20 11.69
C ASN A 126 -4.12 8.16 12.17
N ASP A 127 -4.00 8.43 13.48
CA ASP A 127 -2.90 9.24 14.04
C ASP A 127 -1.54 8.56 13.82
N ILE A 128 -1.48 7.24 14.07
CA ILE A 128 -0.28 6.44 13.87
C ILE A 128 0.05 6.35 12.37
N GLN A 129 -0.95 6.03 11.54
CA GLN A 129 -0.82 5.97 10.08
C GLN A 129 -0.29 7.29 9.52
N SER A 130 -0.84 8.43 9.95
CA SER A 130 -0.41 9.75 9.49
C SER A 130 1.05 10.03 9.85
N SER A 131 1.48 9.64 11.05
CA SER A 131 2.88 9.78 11.49
C SER A 131 3.83 8.90 10.65
N ILE A 132 3.42 7.67 10.30
CA ILE A 132 4.21 6.79 9.43
C ILE A 132 4.28 7.33 7.99
N LEU A 133 3.16 7.82 7.43
CA LEU A 133 3.13 8.41 6.08
C LEU A 133 3.97 9.69 6.00
N GLN A 134 3.99 10.51 7.07
CA GLN A 134 4.89 11.65 7.18
C GLN A 134 6.36 11.19 7.14
N ALA A 135 6.72 10.14 7.89
CA ALA A 135 8.08 9.59 7.86
C ALA A 135 8.49 9.14 6.46
N PHE A 136 7.59 8.53 5.68
CA PHE A 136 7.89 8.14 4.29
C PHE A 136 8.01 9.32 3.34
N THR A 137 7.20 10.36 3.56
CA THR A 137 7.32 11.61 2.81
C THR A 137 8.69 12.24 3.05
N ASP A 138 9.12 12.32 4.31
CA ASP A 138 10.45 12.81 4.69
C ASP A 138 11.58 11.91 4.18
N CYS A 139 11.41 10.59 4.19
CA CYS A 139 12.36 9.64 3.61
C CYS A 139 12.56 9.89 2.10
N ASN A 140 11.47 10.13 1.36
CA ASN A 140 11.54 10.47 -0.06
C ASN A 140 12.32 11.77 -0.29
N TYR A 141 12.09 12.81 0.53
CA TYR A 141 12.88 14.04 0.46
C TYR A 141 14.36 13.80 0.78
N TYR A 142 14.65 12.98 1.79
CA TYR A 142 16.01 12.61 2.14
C TYR A 142 16.72 11.92 0.96
N ILE A 143 16.13 10.86 0.41
CA ILE A 143 16.74 10.05 -0.66
C ILE A 143 16.97 10.88 -1.92
N LYS A 144 15.98 11.65 -2.37
CA LYS A 144 16.09 12.50 -3.58
C LYS A 144 17.22 13.53 -3.47
N ASN A 145 17.39 14.12 -2.29
CA ASN A 145 18.44 15.11 -2.06
C ASN A 145 19.81 14.47 -1.75
N ALA A 146 19.86 13.32 -1.08
CA ALA A 146 21.10 12.69 -0.64
C ALA A 146 21.82 11.88 -1.72
N ALA A 147 21.09 11.25 -2.65
CA ALA A 147 21.65 10.28 -3.60
C ALA A 147 21.48 10.71 -5.06
N SER A 148 22.60 10.86 -5.80
CA SER A 148 22.59 11.29 -7.21
C SER A 148 21.90 10.31 -8.15
N VAL A 149 21.93 9.01 -7.84
CA VAL A 149 21.27 7.97 -8.64
C VAL A 149 19.76 8.19 -8.77
N THR A 150 19.16 8.98 -7.88
CA THR A 150 17.72 9.23 -7.84
C THR A 150 17.25 10.27 -8.85
N THR A 151 18.14 11.03 -9.46
CA THR A 151 17.78 12.01 -10.50
C THR A 151 17.13 11.36 -11.72
N SER A 152 17.52 10.12 -12.01
CA SER A 152 16.99 9.31 -13.13
C SER A 152 15.47 9.09 -13.08
N TRP A 153 14.87 9.02 -11.88
CA TRP A 153 13.44 8.74 -11.70
C TRP A 153 12.69 9.82 -10.92
N SER A 154 13.38 10.71 -10.21
CA SER A 154 12.73 11.74 -9.39
C SER A 154 12.38 13.01 -10.16
N GLY A 155 12.92 13.21 -11.37
CA GLY A 155 12.81 14.44 -12.15
C GLY A 155 13.64 15.61 -11.59
N MET A 156 14.38 15.40 -10.50
CA MET A 156 15.26 16.40 -9.89
C MET A 156 16.61 16.41 -10.61
N LYS A 157 17.12 17.61 -10.95
CA LYS A 157 18.49 17.72 -11.48
C LYS A 157 19.51 17.63 -10.35
N ASN A 158 20.76 17.36 -10.68
CA ASN A 158 21.80 17.24 -9.66
C ASN A 158 22.05 18.56 -8.94
N GLU A 159 21.98 19.68 -9.65
CA GLU A 159 22.12 21.04 -9.13
C GLU A 159 20.98 21.47 -8.18
N ASP A 160 19.80 20.87 -8.31
CA ASP A 160 18.63 21.17 -7.46
C ASP A 160 18.68 20.44 -6.11
N ARG A 161 19.64 19.53 -5.91
CA ARG A 161 19.76 18.72 -4.70
C ARG A 161 20.42 19.51 -3.58
N SER A 162 19.91 19.36 -2.36
CA SER A 162 20.47 20.02 -1.17
C SER A 162 20.75 19.04 -0.03
N LEU A 163 22.03 18.92 0.36
CA LEU A 163 22.42 18.13 1.54
C LEU A 163 21.83 18.68 2.84
N ALA A 164 21.58 19.98 2.93
CA ALA A 164 20.91 20.58 4.09
C ALA A 164 19.45 20.09 4.19
N VAL A 165 18.72 20.11 3.07
CA VAL A 165 17.36 19.55 3.00
C VAL A 165 17.37 18.06 3.32
N ALA A 166 18.32 17.30 2.78
CA ALA A 166 18.46 15.87 3.08
C ALA A 166 18.61 15.60 4.59
N ARG A 167 19.51 16.33 5.26
CA ARG A 167 19.73 16.18 6.71
C ARG A 167 18.49 16.54 7.52
N HIS A 168 17.81 17.62 7.16
CA HIS A 168 16.59 18.04 7.84
C HIS A 168 15.46 17.03 7.66
N ALA A 169 15.25 16.55 6.44
CA ALA A 169 14.27 15.51 6.13
C ALA A 169 14.56 14.20 6.90
N LYS A 170 15.83 13.78 6.97
CA LYS A 170 16.21 12.62 7.80
C LYS A 170 15.85 12.80 9.28
N GLN A 171 16.05 14.00 9.84
CA GLN A 171 15.66 14.29 11.23
C GLN A 171 14.14 14.22 11.41
N ASN A 172 13.36 14.77 10.48
CA ASN A 172 11.90 14.74 10.55
C ASN A 172 11.35 13.32 10.38
N MET A 173 11.93 12.52 9.48
CA MET A 173 11.63 11.09 9.35
C MET A 173 11.78 10.37 10.69
N VAL A 174 12.91 10.55 11.38
CA VAL A 174 13.16 9.92 12.70
C VAL A 174 12.15 10.41 13.73
N ARG A 175 11.87 11.72 13.81
CA ARG A 175 10.87 12.26 14.74
C ARG A 175 9.47 11.69 14.50
N ALA A 176 9.07 11.56 13.23
CA ALA A 176 7.77 11.01 12.86
C ALA A 176 7.64 9.53 13.23
N LEU A 177 8.71 8.73 13.06
CA LEU A 177 8.74 7.33 13.51
C LEU A 177 8.70 7.21 15.03
N LEU A 178 9.44 8.05 15.76
CA LEU A 178 9.40 8.07 17.23
C LEU A 178 8.00 8.44 17.74
N LYS A 179 7.34 9.42 17.10
CA LYS A 179 5.95 9.76 17.41
C LYS A 179 5.00 8.59 17.14
N ALA A 180 5.15 7.89 16.02
CA ALA A 180 4.34 6.70 15.72
C ALA A 180 4.54 5.61 16.78
N GLN A 181 5.78 5.38 17.22
CA GLN A 181 6.11 4.44 18.30
C GLN A 181 5.47 4.84 19.63
N GLU A 182 5.52 6.12 20.00
CA GLU A 182 4.90 6.65 21.22
C GLU A 182 3.38 6.47 21.20
N LEU A 183 2.73 6.83 20.10
CA LEU A 183 1.29 6.65 19.92
C LEU A 183 0.87 5.18 19.98
N ALA A 184 1.67 4.28 19.42
CA ALA A 184 1.40 2.84 19.42
C ALA A 184 1.84 2.12 20.71
N ALA A 185 2.58 2.77 21.61
CA ALA A 185 3.29 2.12 22.71
C ALA A 185 2.38 1.28 23.61
N LYS A 186 1.23 1.82 24.00
CA LYS A 186 0.26 1.11 24.85
C LYS A 186 -0.26 -0.15 24.16
N ASN A 187 -0.63 -0.04 22.88
CA ASN A 187 -1.18 -1.18 22.13
C ASN A 187 -0.11 -2.25 21.91
N LEU A 188 1.11 -1.85 21.53
CA LEU A 188 2.25 -2.76 21.39
C LEU A 188 2.52 -3.55 22.67
N GLN A 189 2.45 -2.91 23.85
CA GLN A 189 2.64 -3.60 25.12
C GLN A 189 1.52 -4.61 25.43
N GLN A 190 0.30 -4.33 24.98
CA GLN A 190 -0.88 -5.14 25.28
C GLN A 190 -1.06 -6.30 24.32
N THR A 191 -0.80 -6.10 23.03
CA THR A 191 -1.16 -7.05 21.96
C THR A 191 0.04 -7.48 21.12
N GLY A 192 1.17 -6.77 21.20
CA GLY A 192 2.31 -6.96 20.31
C GLY A 192 2.15 -6.32 18.93
N TRP A 193 1.03 -5.66 18.64
CA TRP A 193 0.71 -5.08 17.33
C TRP A 193 0.61 -3.55 17.37
N LEU A 194 0.85 -2.90 16.23
CA LEU A 194 0.77 -1.45 16.11
C LEU A 194 -0.68 -0.96 16.00
N THR A 195 -1.56 -1.74 15.39
CA THR A 195 -2.93 -1.32 15.09
C THR A 195 -3.80 -1.35 16.35
N PRO A 196 -4.36 -0.21 16.79
CA PRO A 196 -5.22 -0.15 17.97
C PRO A 196 -6.49 -0.99 17.85
N GLY A 197 -6.89 -1.62 18.97
CA GLY A 197 -8.16 -2.34 19.09
C GLY A 197 -8.19 -3.72 18.42
N LEU A 198 -7.04 -4.24 17.99
CA LEU A 198 -6.88 -5.58 17.41
C LEU A 198 -5.83 -6.37 18.20
N ASP A 199 -6.05 -7.67 18.36
CA ASP A 199 -5.14 -8.64 18.98
C ASP A 199 -4.27 -9.40 17.96
N HIS A 200 -4.39 -9.02 16.69
CA HIS A 200 -3.65 -9.53 15.54
C HIS A 200 -3.16 -8.35 14.67
N PRO A 201 -2.32 -8.58 13.64
CA PRO A 201 -1.88 -7.51 12.74
C PRO A 201 -3.07 -6.78 12.10
N GLY A 202 -2.94 -5.46 11.94
CA GLY A 202 -3.94 -4.64 11.26
C GLY A 202 -3.31 -3.68 10.24
N LEU A 203 -4.05 -2.62 9.92
CA LEU A 203 -3.69 -1.69 8.85
C LEU A 203 -2.35 -0.97 9.08
N VAL A 204 -2.03 -0.62 10.34
CA VAL A 204 -0.77 0.08 10.67
C VAL A 204 0.41 -0.85 10.48
N ASP A 205 0.26 -2.12 10.86
CA ASP A 205 1.27 -3.17 10.71
C ASP A 205 1.58 -3.42 9.23
N VAL A 206 0.56 -3.38 8.36
CA VAL A 206 0.73 -3.45 6.90
C VAL A 206 1.52 -2.25 6.37
N ILE A 207 1.18 -1.03 6.82
CA ILE A 207 1.77 0.21 6.30
C ILE A 207 3.26 0.26 6.63
N ILE A 208 3.65 -0.11 7.86
CA ILE A 208 5.05 -0.09 8.26
C ILE A 208 5.89 -1.17 7.55
N HIS A 209 5.30 -2.31 7.15
CA HIS A 209 6.02 -3.33 6.37
C HIS A 209 6.36 -2.86 4.94
N GLY A 210 5.61 -1.91 4.39
CA GLY A 210 6.01 -1.21 3.16
C GLY A 210 7.39 -0.53 3.29
N ALA A 211 7.76 -0.12 4.51
CA ALA A 211 9.02 0.55 4.84
C ALA A 211 10.26 -0.32 4.82
N GLN A 212 10.10 -1.64 4.93
CA GLN A 212 11.23 -2.57 4.94
C GLN A 212 11.78 -2.67 3.52
N LEU A 213 12.79 -1.83 3.26
CA LEU A 213 13.76 -2.05 2.20
C LEU A 213 14.47 -3.36 2.54
N ARG A 214 14.48 -4.32 1.61
CA ARG A 214 15.31 -5.52 1.78
C ARG A 214 16.76 -5.05 1.95
N SER A 215 17.34 -5.35 3.12
CA SER A 215 18.77 -5.30 3.38
C SER A 215 19.50 -6.34 2.55
#